data_AF-A0A382J4J8-F1
#
_entry.id   AF-A0A382J4J8-F1
#
_cell.length_a   1.000
_cell.length_b   1.000
_cell.length_c   1.000
_cell.angle_alpha   90.00
_cell.angle_beta   90.00
_cell.angle_gamma   90.00
#
_symmetry.space_group_name_H-M   'P 1'
#
loop_
_entity.id
_entity.type
_entity.pdbx_description
1 polymer ?
#
loop_
_entity_poly.entity_id
_entity_poly.type
_entity_poly.pdbx_seq_one_letter_code
_entity_poly.pdbx_strand_id
1 'polypeptide(L)'
;MGELFALFFTLFGTILGGIWADQSWGRFWGWDPKENGALLIVMWQIMMLHLRITGLVKPMGFALGMILNNIVVILAWFGVNLLNVGLHSYGFATGIAINISLFIAFELITGLGTYYWAKNRQKQLTAY
;
A
#
# COMPACT_ATOMS: atom_id res chain seq x y z
N MET A 1 -1.83 6.33 -15.95
CA MET A 1 -3.23 6.73 -15.71
C MET A 1 -3.78 6.11 -14.43
N GLY A 2 -3.72 4.78 -14.24
CA GLY A 2 -4.21 4.11 -13.03
C GLY A 2 -3.69 4.69 -11.71
N GLU A 3 -2.37 4.86 -11.55
CA GLU A 3 -1.82 5.39 -10.28
C GLU A 3 -2.21 6.82 -9.94
N LEU A 4 -2.46 7.67 -10.93
CA LEU A 4 -2.91 9.04 -10.66
C LEU A 4 -4.32 9.04 -10.04
N PHE A 5 -5.16 8.11 -10.48
CA PHE A 5 -6.48 7.90 -9.92
C PHE A 5 -6.38 7.34 -8.51
N ALA A 6 -5.57 6.29 -8.29
CA ALA A 6 -5.36 5.72 -6.97
C ALA A 6 -4.82 6.77 -5.97
N LEU A 7 -3.85 7.59 -6.39
CA LEU A 7 -3.31 8.68 -5.58
C LEU A 7 -4.38 9.72 -5.24
N PHE A 8 -5.20 10.12 -6.21
CA PHE A 8 -6.31 11.05 -5.99
C PHE A 8 -7.26 10.53 -4.90
N PHE A 9 -7.80 9.32 -5.06
CA PHE A 9 -8.73 8.77 -4.06
C PHE A 9 -8.08 8.54 -2.70
N THR A 10 -6.83 8.10 -2.67
CA THR A 10 -6.13 7.87 -1.40
C THR A 10 -5.88 9.20 -0.68
N LEU A 11 -5.36 10.21 -1.37
CA LEU A 11 -5.07 11.52 -0.79
C LEU A 11 -6.34 12.19 -0.27
N PHE A 12 -7.38 12.27 -1.12
CA PHE A 12 -8.65 12.87 -0.71
C PHE A 12 -9.33 12.03 0.38
N GLY A 13 -9.28 10.70 0.29
CA GLY A 13 -9.78 9.82 1.34
C GLY A 13 -9.09 10.03 2.69
N THR A 14 -7.77 10.22 2.70
CA THR A 14 -7.01 10.53 3.93
C THR A 14 -7.42 11.87 4.51
N ILE A 15 -7.58 12.92 3.68
CA ILE A 15 -8.01 14.25 4.14
C ILE A 15 -9.44 14.21 4.69
N LEU A 16 -10.37 13.56 3.97
CA LEU A 16 -11.76 13.39 4.42
C LEU A 16 -11.84 12.58 5.71
N GLY A 17 -10.98 11.56 5.86
CA GLY A 17 -10.83 10.82 7.11
C GLY A 17 -10.39 11.71 8.27
N GLY A 18 -9.43 12.62 8.05
CA GLY A 18 -9.01 13.59 9.05
C GLY A 18 -10.11 14.58 9.43
N ILE A 19 -10.90 15.06 8.46
CA ILE A 19 -12.07 15.93 8.74
C ILE A 19 -13.08 15.21 9.62
N TRP A 20 -13.35 13.93 9.32
CA TRP A 20 -14.26 13.12 10.12
C TRP A 20 -13.71 12.85 11.54
N ALA A 21 -12.40 12.62 11.67
CA ALA A 21 -11.73 12.45 12.96
C ALA A 21 -11.84 13.72 13.83
N ASP A 22 -11.72 14.91 13.22
CA ASP A 22 -11.89 16.19 13.91
C ASP A 22 -13.30 16.33 14.50
N GLN A 23 -14.32 15.96 13.73
CA GLN A 23 -15.71 15.99 14.19
C GLN A 23 -16.02 14.93 15.25
N SER A 24 -15.35 13.79 15.22
CA SER A 24 -15.65 12.65 16.10
C SER A 24 -14.86 12.68 17.41
N TRP A 25 -13.61 13.14 17.37
CA TRP A 25 -12.66 13.08 18.49
C TRP A 25 -12.02 14.43 18.82
N GLY A 26 -12.42 15.51 18.15
CA GLY A 26 -11.94 16.86 18.42
C GLY A 26 -10.51 17.14 17.95
N ARG A 27 -9.97 16.30 17.06
CA ARG A 27 -8.66 16.51 16.42
C ARG A 27 -8.60 15.97 15.00
N PHE A 28 -8.06 16.76 14.08
CA PHE A 28 -7.83 16.36 12.69
C PHE A 28 -6.81 15.23 12.50
N TRP A 29 -5.74 15.23 13.32
CA TRP A 29 -4.62 14.27 13.23
C TRP A 29 -3.93 14.15 14.58
N GLY A 30 -3.33 13.00 14.87
CA GLY A 30 -2.67 12.68 16.14
C GLY A 30 -1.66 11.54 16.08
N TRP A 31 -1.18 11.18 14.88
CA TRP A 31 -0.04 10.29 14.65
C TRP A 31 -0.22 8.86 15.17
N ASP A 32 -1.45 8.39 15.30
CA ASP A 32 -1.69 6.99 15.66
C ASP A 32 -1.41 6.06 14.46
N PRO A 33 -1.26 4.73 14.68
CA PRO A 33 -0.84 3.82 13.62
C PRO A 33 -1.75 3.80 12.39
N LYS A 34 -3.06 4.07 12.52
CA LYS A 34 -3.96 4.11 11.35
C LYS A 34 -3.71 5.34 10.50
N GLU A 35 -3.57 6.49 11.15
CA GLU A 35 -3.23 7.75 10.49
C GLU A 35 -1.87 7.66 9.79
N ASN A 36 -0.85 7.12 10.48
CA ASN A 36 0.47 6.91 9.89
C ASN A 36 0.43 5.90 8.73
N GLY A 37 -0.39 4.86 8.83
CA GLY A 37 -0.63 3.91 7.75
C GLY A 37 -1.23 4.57 6.51
N ALA A 38 -2.26 5.40 6.69
CA ALA A 38 -2.87 6.17 5.61
C ALA A 38 -1.85 7.10 4.92
N LEU A 39 -1.04 7.82 5.71
CA LEU A 39 0.04 8.67 5.20
C LEU A 39 1.07 7.86 4.39
N LEU A 40 1.48 6.69 4.89
CA LEU A 40 2.48 5.85 4.24
C LEU A 40 2.00 5.34 2.86
N ILE A 41 0.72 5.00 2.73
CA ILE A 41 0.13 4.62 1.42
C ILE A 41 0.23 5.78 0.43
N VAL A 42 -0.12 7.01 0.84
CA VAL A 42 -0.03 8.21 -0.01
C VAL A 42 1.42 8.47 -0.41
N MET A 43 2.35 8.45 0.55
CA MET A 43 3.77 8.67 0.29
C MET A 43 4.35 7.62 -0.66
N TRP A 44 3.97 6.35 -0.52
CA TRP A 44 4.42 5.28 -1.42
C TRP A 44 3.93 5.50 -2.85
N GLN A 45 2.66 5.88 -3.04
CA GLN A 45 2.11 6.18 -4.36
C GLN A 45 2.81 7.39 -5.01
N ILE A 46 3.05 8.46 -4.25
CA ILE A 46 3.81 9.63 -4.73
C ILE A 46 5.22 9.24 -5.14
N MET A 47 5.92 8.47 -4.29
CA MET A 47 7.29 8.00 -4.57
C MET A 47 7.32 7.19 -5.87
N MET A 48 6.45 6.19 -6.01
CA MET A 48 6.43 5.34 -7.19
C MET A 48 6.05 6.11 -8.46
N LEU A 49 5.10 7.04 -8.36
CA LEU A 49 4.74 7.93 -9.46
C LEU A 49 5.93 8.81 -9.86
N HIS A 50 6.65 9.39 -8.89
CA HIS A 50 7.84 10.17 -9.14
C HIS A 50 8.92 9.35 -9.85
N LEU A 51 9.23 8.15 -9.35
CA LEU A 51 10.18 7.22 -9.96
C LEU A 51 9.79 6.81 -11.39
N ARG A 52 8.49 6.76 -11.69
CA ARG A 52 7.97 6.44 -13.02
C ARG A 52 8.12 7.61 -13.99
N ILE A 53 7.84 8.83 -13.54
CA ILE A 53 7.94 10.05 -14.35
C ILE A 53 9.40 10.38 -14.64
N THR A 54 10.29 10.20 -13.67
CA THR A 54 11.74 10.44 -13.83
C THR A 54 12.45 9.35 -14.62
N GLY A 55 11.76 8.26 -14.98
CA GLY A 55 12.34 7.15 -15.74
C GLY A 55 13.28 6.24 -14.94
N LEU A 56 13.40 6.45 -13.62
CA LEU A 56 14.24 5.63 -12.74
C LEU A 56 13.71 4.18 -12.63
N VAL A 57 12.41 3.97 -12.79
CA VAL A 57 11.78 2.65 -12.69
C VAL A 57 11.09 2.23 -13.99
N LYS A 58 11.58 1.09 -14.54
CA LYS A 58 11.00 0.43 -15.71
C LYS A 58 9.60 -0.15 -15.42
N PRO A 59 8.75 -0.43 -16.44
CA PRO A 59 7.38 -0.90 -16.23
C PRO A 59 7.24 -2.11 -15.31
N MET A 60 8.16 -3.07 -15.41
CA MET A 60 8.14 -4.27 -14.55
C MET A 60 8.44 -3.95 -13.08
N GLY A 61 9.42 -3.08 -12.81
CA GLY A 61 9.73 -2.64 -11.45
C GLY A 61 8.62 -1.78 -10.86
N PHE A 62 7.93 -1.02 -11.71
CA PHE A 62 6.78 -0.23 -11.30
C PHE A 62 5.62 -1.12 -10.85
N ALA A 63 5.29 -2.14 -11.65
CA ALA A 63 4.26 -3.12 -11.30
C ALA A 63 4.59 -3.86 -9.99
N LEU A 64 5.85 -4.28 -9.80
CA LEU A 64 6.27 -4.90 -8.54
C LEU A 64 6.12 -3.94 -7.35
N GLY A 65 6.47 -2.67 -7.51
CA GLY A 65 6.29 -1.67 -6.47
C GLY A 65 4.82 -1.38 -6.14
N MET A 66 3.89 -1.59 -7.07
CA MET A 66 2.45 -1.51 -6.80
C MET A 66 1.92 -2.72 -6.01
N ILE A 67 2.45 -3.91 -6.28
CA ILE A 67 2.16 -5.11 -5.48
C ILE A 67 2.62 -4.90 -4.03
N LEU A 68 3.80 -4.29 -3.84
CA LEU A 68 4.27 -3.92 -2.50
C LEU A 68 3.37 -2.84 -1.85
N ASN A 69 2.77 -1.94 -2.62
CA ASN A 69 1.80 -0.98 -2.09
C ASN A 69 0.56 -1.68 -1.51
N ASN A 70 0.06 -2.75 -2.14
CA ASN A 70 -1.04 -3.54 -1.59
C ASN A 70 -0.71 -4.13 -0.20
N ILE A 71 0.52 -4.60 -0.03
CA ILE A 71 1.00 -5.10 1.28
C ILE A 71 0.98 -3.97 2.32
N VAL A 72 1.40 -2.77 1.95
CA VAL A 72 1.31 -1.61 2.83
C VAL A 72 -0.15 -1.30 3.20
N VAL A 73 -1.06 -1.34 2.23
CA VAL A 73 -2.50 -1.08 2.46
C VAL A 73 -3.08 -2.07 3.46
N ILE A 74 -2.83 -3.38 3.31
CA ILE A 74 -3.37 -4.38 4.23
C ILE A 74 -2.83 -4.21 5.65
N LEU A 75 -1.54 -3.84 5.78
CA LEU A 75 -0.92 -3.58 7.08
C LEU A 75 -1.52 -2.34 7.75
N ALA A 76 -1.74 -1.27 6.98
CA ALA A 76 -2.37 -0.04 7.47
C ALA A 76 -3.84 -0.23 7.88
N TRP A 77 -4.57 -1.15 7.25
CA TRP A 77 -5.98 -1.42 7.57
C TRP A 77 -6.16 -2.42 8.72
N PHE A 78 -5.43 -3.54 8.65
CA PHE A 78 -5.63 -4.68 9.54
C PHE A 78 -4.45 -4.91 10.49
N GLY A 79 -3.22 -4.69 10.02
CA GLY A 79 -2.00 -4.94 10.81
C GLY A 79 -1.90 -4.04 12.04
N VAL A 80 -2.25 -2.77 11.89
CA VAL A 80 -2.33 -1.79 13.00
C VAL A 80 -3.24 -2.23 14.15
N ASN A 81 -4.29 -3.02 13.89
CA ASN A 81 -5.19 -3.51 14.93
C ASN A 81 -4.50 -4.53 15.85
N LEU A 82 -3.41 -5.18 15.39
CA LEU A 82 -2.61 -6.08 16.24
C LEU A 82 -1.79 -5.31 17.28
N LEU A 83 -1.58 -4.01 17.10
CA LEU A 83 -0.80 -3.18 18.02
C LEU A 83 -1.61 -2.75 19.25
N ASN A 84 -2.94 -2.90 19.24
CA ASN A 84 -3.84 -2.53 20.35
C ASN A 84 -3.64 -1.10 20.90
N VAL A 85 -3.24 -0.16 20.05
CA VAL A 85 -2.96 1.23 20.43
C VAL A 85 -3.76 2.23 19.60
N GLY A 86 -4.13 3.34 20.24
CA GLY A 86 -4.85 4.44 19.61
C GLY A 86 -6.37 4.27 19.60
N LEU A 87 -7.07 5.38 19.32
CA LEU A 87 -8.54 5.47 19.24
C LEU A 87 -9.15 4.69 18.08
N HIS A 88 -8.32 4.04 17.27
CA HIS A 88 -8.73 3.32 16.10
C HIS A 88 -8.66 1.80 16.26
N SER A 89 -8.17 1.31 17.40
CA SER A 89 -7.99 -0.12 17.65
C SER A 89 -9.31 -0.79 18.07
N TYR A 90 -10.21 -0.98 17.11
CA TYR A 90 -11.46 -1.72 17.29
C TYR A 90 -11.57 -2.76 16.17
N GLY A 91 -11.49 -4.05 16.52
CA GLY A 91 -11.57 -5.15 15.55
C GLY A 91 -11.25 -6.52 16.16
N PHE A 92 -11.85 -7.58 15.60
CA PHE A 92 -11.66 -8.96 16.05
C PHE A 92 -10.22 -9.44 15.79
N ALA A 93 -9.37 -9.48 16.82
CA ALA A 93 -7.96 -9.88 16.68
C ALA A 93 -7.76 -11.37 16.34
N THR A 94 -8.79 -12.20 16.50
CA THR A 94 -8.67 -13.66 16.31
C THR A 94 -8.44 -14.02 14.85
N GLY A 95 -7.25 -14.53 14.54
CA GLY A 95 -6.89 -15.00 13.19
C GLY A 95 -6.42 -13.93 12.20
N ILE A 96 -6.48 -12.63 12.55
CA ILE A 96 -6.01 -11.55 11.67
C ILE A 96 -4.53 -11.73 11.29
N ALA A 97 -3.68 -12.09 12.24
CA ALA A 97 -2.25 -12.26 11.99
C ALA A 97 -1.97 -13.36 10.96
N ILE A 98 -2.74 -14.45 10.98
CA ILE A 98 -2.62 -15.55 10.01
C ILE A 98 -3.06 -15.07 8.63
N ASN A 99 -4.21 -14.39 8.54
CA ASN A 99 -4.73 -13.89 7.27
C ASN A 99 -3.79 -12.87 6.62
N ILE A 100 -3.24 -11.93 7.40
CA ILE A 100 -2.24 -10.97 6.92
C ILE A 100 -1.00 -11.71 6.42
N SER A 101 -0.50 -12.68 7.18
CA SER A 101 0.70 -13.43 6.79
C SER A 101 0.50 -14.21 5.49
N LEU A 102 -0.66 -14.86 5.33
CA LEU A 102 -1.02 -15.56 4.10
C LEU A 102 -1.15 -14.61 2.91
N PHE A 103 -1.78 -13.45 3.11
CA PHE A 103 -1.91 -12.43 2.07
C PHE A 103 -0.54 -11.88 1.63
N ILE A 104 0.33 -11.55 2.58
CA ILE A 104 1.70 -11.09 2.27
C ILE A 104 2.47 -12.16 1.50
N ALA A 105 2.42 -13.42 1.95
CA ALA A 105 3.06 -14.51 1.25
C ALA A 105 2.53 -14.66 -0.18
N PHE A 106 1.20 -14.58 -0.36
CA PHE A 106 0.57 -14.63 -1.66
C PHE A 106 1.02 -13.48 -2.58
N GLU A 107 0.98 -12.23 -2.12
CA GLU A 107 1.41 -11.06 -2.91
C GLU A 107 2.91 -11.12 -3.26
N LEU A 108 3.77 -11.59 -2.35
CA LEU A 108 5.19 -11.75 -2.64
C LEU A 108 5.45 -12.84 -3.67
N ILE A 109 4.78 -13.99 -3.56
CA ILE A 109 4.90 -15.10 -4.51
C ILE A 109 4.42 -14.67 -5.90
N THR A 110 3.24 -14.06 -5.98
CA THR A 110 2.68 -13.62 -7.26
C THR A 110 3.48 -12.46 -7.86
N GLY A 111 3.89 -11.49 -7.05
CA GLY A 111 4.68 -10.35 -7.49
C GLY A 111 6.07 -10.72 -7.99
N LEU A 112 6.83 -11.49 -7.21
CA LEU A 112 8.14 -11.96 -7.65
C LEU A 112 8.00 -12.94 -8.83
N GLY A 113 7.04 -13.86 -8.76
CA GLY A 113 6.79 -14.82 -9.83
C GLY A 113 6.50 -14.15 -11.17
N THR A 114 5.57 -13.19 -11.21
CA THR A 114 5.25 -12.44 -12.42
C THR A 114 6.40 -11.55 -12.88
N TYR A 115 7.15 -10.93 -11.97
CA TYR A 115 8.33 -10.13 -12.30
C TYR A 115 9.44 -10.97 -12.98
N TYR A 116 9.82 -12.10 -12.37
CA TYR A 116 10.86 -12.97 -12.94
C TYR A 116 10.40 -13.64 -14.23
N TRP A 117 9.12 -14.05 -14.32
CA TRP A 117 8.55 -14.60 -15.54
C TRP A 117 8.58 -13.60 -16.70
N ALA A 118 8.11 -12.37 -16.47
CA ALA A 118 8.12 -11.31 -17.49
C ALA A 118 9.55 -10.94 -17.94
N LYS A 119 10.47 -10.84 -16.98
CA LYS A 119 11.89 -10.58 -17.25
C LYS A 119 12.53 -11.68 -18.09
N ASN A 120 12.22 -12.94 -17.80
CA ASN A 120 12.77 -14.08 -18.54
C ASN A 120 12.21 -14.13 -19.97
N ARG A 121 10.91 -13.84 -20.17
CA ARG A 121 10.33 -13.70 -21.51
C ARG A 121 10.96 -12.59 -22.33
N GLN A 122 11.23 -11.43 -21.73
CA GLN A 122 11.83 -10.31 -22.45
C GLN A 122 13.23 -10.66 -22.96
N LYS A 123 14.04 -11.38 -22.17
CA LYS A 123 15.35 -11.87 -22.62
C LYS A 123 15.27 -12.77 -23.85
N GLN A 124 14.28 -13.68 -23.89
CA GLN A 124 14.10 -14.62 -25.00
C GLN A 124 13.72 -13.91 -26.31
N LEU A 125 12.91 -12.85 -26.23
CA LEU A 125 12.47 -12.08 -27.40
C LEU A 125 13.57 -11.21 -28.02
N THR A 126 14.57 -10.81 -27.23
CA THR A 126 15.72 -10.02 -27.70
C THR A 126 16.92 -10.86 -28.15
N ALA A 127 16.82 -12.19 -28.05
CA ALA A 127 17.88 -13.14 -28.41
C ALA A 127 17.74 -13.69 -29.85
N TYR A 128 16.70 -13.30 -30.57
CA TYR A 128 16.47 -13.54 -32.01
C TYR A 128 16.52 -12.22 -32.77
#